data_AF-A0AAW5MZH4-F1
#
_entry.id   AF-A0AAW5MZH4-F1
#
_cell.length_a   1.000
_cell.length_b   1.000
_cell.length_c   1.000
_cell.angle_alpha   90.00
_cell.angle_beta   90.00
_cell.angle_gamma   90.00
#
_symmetry.space_group_name_H-M   'P 1'
#
loop_
_entity.id
_entity.type
_entity.pdbx_description
1 polymer ?
#
loop_
_entity_poly.entity_id
_entity_poly.type
_entity_poly.pdbx_seq_one_letter_code
_entity_poly.pdbx_strand_id
1 'polypeptide(L)'
;LEAISNNCGVDDWGLGILLKDKRIRRMVSSYVGENKEFERQFLSGELEVELTPQGTLAERLRAGGSGIPGFYTITGSGTQVAEGGLPWR
;
A
#
# COMPACT_ATOMS: atom_id res chain seq x y z
N LEU A 1 -13.62 1.46 -1.14
CA LEU A 1 -12.69 1.58 -2.29
C LEU A 1 -11.45 0.75 -2.02
N GLU A 2 -10.78 0.28 -3.06
CA GLU A 2 -9.41 -0.19 -3.01
C GLU A 2 -8.54 0.85 -3.70
N ALA A 3 -7.47 1.30 -3.04
CA ALA A 3 -6.62 2.35 -3.57
C ALA A 3 -5.17 1.87 -3.64
N ILE A 4 -4.51 2.22 -4.74
CA ILE A 4 -3.10 1.93 -5.01
C ILE A 4 -2.39 3.27 -5.11
N SER A 5 -1.53 3.56 -4.14
CA SER A 5 -0.87 4.86 -4.03
C SER A 5 0.43 4.72 -3.25
N ASN A 6 1.39 5.62 -3.43
CA ASN A 6 2.64 5.57 -2.66
C ASN A 6 2.38 5.67 -1.14
N ASN A 7 1.52 6.61 -0.74
CA ASN A 7 1.05 6.82 0.62
C ASN A 7 -0.45 7.13 0.63
N CYS A 8 -1.04 7.22 1.83
CA CYS A 8 -2.44 7.62 2.01
C CYS A 8 -2.62 9.13 2.27
N GLY A 9 -1.66 9.98 1.88
CA GLY A 9 -1.63 11.37 2.31
C GLY A 9 -1.47 11.52 3.83
N VAL A 10 -1.80 12.70 4.35
CA VAL A 10 -1.75 13.04 5.79
C VAL A 10 -3.17 13.35 6.29
N ASP A 11 -3.32 13.62 7.58
CA ASP A 11 -4.61 14.02 8.16
C ASP A 11 -5.20 15.21 7.39
N ASP A 12 -6.47 15.08 6.97
CA ASP A 12 -7.22 16.10 6.22
C ASP A 12 -6.64 16.49 4.84
N TRP A 13 -5.75 15.68 4.24
CA TRP A 13 -5.20 15.93 2.90
C TRP A 13 -5.04 14.67 2.03
N GLY A 14 -5.26 14.81 0.72
CA GLY A 14 -5.12 13.71 -0.24
C GLY A 14 -6.08 12.55 0.04
N LEU A 15 -5.56 11.31 0.07
CA LEU A 15 -6.37 10.13 0.40
C LEU A 15 -6.77 10.06 1.88
N GLY A 16 -6.12 10.84 2.75
CA GLY A 16 -6.41 10.88 4.18
C GLY A 16 -7.83 11.38 4.48
N ILE A 17 -8.39 12.21 3.59
CA ILE A 17 -9.78 12.66 3.64
C ILE A 17 -10.73 11.45 3.49
N LEU A 18 -10.49 10.61 2.48
CA LEU A 18 -11.31 9.42 2.22
C LEU A 18 -11.12 8.33 3.26
N LEU A 19 -9.92 8.21 3.80
CA LEU A 19 -9.58 7.29 4.88
C LEU A 19 -10.33 7.64 6.17
N LYS A 20 -10.33 8.92 6.55
CA LYS A 20 -11.04 9.45 7.73
C LYS A 20 -12.55 9.18 7.64
N ASP A 21 -13.12 9.32 6.44
CA ASP A 21 -14.52 9.03 6.15
C ASP A 21 -14.82 7.52 6.02
N LYS A 22 -13.84 6.64 6.31
CA LYS A 22 -13.94 5.17 6.19
C LYS A 22 -14.39 4.69 4.81
N ARG A 23 -13.99 5.41 3.75
CA ARG A 23 -14.36 5.08 2.36
C ARG A 23 -13.35 4.16 1.68
N ILE A 24 -12.21 3.90 2.31
CA ILE A 24 -11.15 3.01 1.84
C ILE A 24 -11.21 1.71 2.66
N ARG A 25 -11.37 0.59 1.96
CA ARG A 25 -11.37 -0.77 2.55
C ARG A 25 -9.96 -1.37 2.54
N ARG A 26 -9.20 -1.05 1.49
CA ARG A 26 -7.88 -1.61 1.25
C ARG A 26 -6.93 -0.58 0.63
N MET A 27 -5.69 -0.59 1.08
CA MET A 27 -4.56 0.16 0.51
C MET A 27 -3.47 -0.78 0.03
N VAL A 28 -2.97 -0.57 -1.18
CA VAL A 28 -1.65 -1.05 -1.62
C VAL A 28 -0.72 0.15 -1.59
N SER A 29 0.22 0.15 -0.65
CA SER A 29 1.07 1.31 -0.34
C SER A 29 2.53 0.93 -0.15
N SER A 30 3.43 1.91 -0.29
CA SER A 30 4.85 1.72 0.02
C SER A 30 5.22 2.17 1.44
N TYR A 31 4.39 3.04 2.03
CA TYR A 31 4.66 3.66 3.31
C TYR A 31 3.36 4.11 4.02
N VAL A 32 3.30 3.91 5.34
CA VAL A 32 2.14 4.27 6.20
C VAL A 32 2.34 5.59 6.94
N GLY A 33 3.60 5.98 7.18
CA GLY A 33 3.91 7.04 8.14
C GLY A 33 3.38 8.42 7.77
N GLU A 34 3.39 9.30 8.78
CA GLU A 34 2.83 10.66 8.77
C GLU A 34 1.29 10.77 8.73
N ASN A 35 0.57 9.64 8.82
CA ASN A 35 -0.88 9.59 8.94
C ASN A 35 -1.31 8.69 10.11
N LYS A 36 -1.70 9.29 11.23
CA LYS A 36 -2.05 8.55 12.46
C LYS A 36 -3.30 7.71 12.27
N GLU A 37 -4.27 8.19 11.48
CA GLU A 37 -5.49 7.43 11.22
C GLU A 37 -5.21 6.20 10.35
N PHE A 38 -4.24 6.30 9.43
CA PHE A 38 -3.81 5.17 8.61
C PHE A 38 -3.17 4.08 9.47
N GLU A 39 -2.22 4.47 10.32
CA GLU A 39 -1.61 3.55 11.28
C GLU A 39 -2.66 2.94 12.23
N ARG A 40 -3.58 3.75 12.78
CA ARG A 40 -4.64 3.28 13.68
C ARG A 40 -5.57 2.28 13.00
N GLN A 41 -6.07 2.57 11.80
CA GLN A 41 -6.98 1.67 11.08
C GLN A 41 -6.29 0.36 10.67
N PHE A 42 -5.02 0.43 10.26
CA PHE A 42 -4.23 -0.77 9.95
C PHE A 42 -4.02 -1.64 11.21
N LEU A 43 -3.54 -1.06 12.32
CA LEU A 43 -3.27 -1.81 13.55
C LEU A 43 -4.53 -2.37 14.20
N SER A 44 -5.69 -1.74 13.99
CA SER A 44 -6.99 -2.22 14.47
C SER A 44 -7.66 -3.23 13.53
N GLY A 45 -7.15 -3.43 12.31
CA GLY A 45 -7.77 -4.27 11.28
C GLY A 45 -9.03 -3.68 10.65
N GLU A 46 -9.24 -2.36 10.79
CA GLU A 46 -10.31 -1.63 10.09
C GLU A 46 -9.96 -1.42 8.61
N LEU A 47 -8.67 -1.40 8.27
CA LEU A 47 -8.16 -1.17 6.93
C LEU A 47 -7.15 -2.23 6.55
N GLU A 48 -7.42 -2.91 5.43
CA GLU A 48 -6.52 -3.89 4.85
C GLU A 48 -5.32 -3.21 4.18
N VAL A 49 -4.08 -3.56 4.54
CA VAL A 49 -2.87 -2.98 3.93
C VAL A 49 -1.93 -4.02 3.33
N GLU A 50 -1.62 -3.86 2.03
CA GLU A 50 -0.52 -4.54 1.35
C GLU A 50 0.67 -3.59 1.22
N LEU A 51 1.70 -3.81 2.04
CA LEU A 51 2.95 -3.08 1.93
C LEU A 51 3.81 -3.62 0.79
N THR A 52 4.08 -2.77 -0.19
CA THR A 52 4.89 -3.09 -1.39
C THR A 52 6.07 -2.14 -1.45
N PRO A 53 7.33 -2.61 -1.64
CA PRO A 53 8.46 -1.72 -1.85
C PRO A 53 8.19 -0.68 -2.94
N GLN A 54 8.53 0.59 -2.70
CA GLN A 54 8.13 1.72 -3.56
C GLN A 54 8.50 1.52 -5.05
N GLY A 55 9.72 1.05 -5.33
CA GLY A 55 10.15 0.75 -6.70
C GLY A 55 9.35 -0.39 -7.33
N THR A 56 9.05 -1.44 -6.57
CA THR A 56 8.21 -2.56 -7.03
C THR A 56 6.78 -2.10 -7.30
N LEU A 57 6.22 -1.21 -6.48
CA LEU A 57 4.90 -0.62 -6.70
C LEU A 57 4.86 0.19 -8.00
N ALA A 58 5.86 1.04 -8.21
CA ALA A 58 5.97 1.84 -9.43
C ALA A 58 6.10 0.96 -10.68
N GLU A 59 6.95 -0.07 -10.64
CA GLU A 59 7.14 -0.97 -11.79
C GLU A 59 5.92 -1.86 -12.04
N ARG A 60 5.15 -2.26 -11.01
CA ARG A 60 3.85 -2.93 -11.18
C ARG A 60 2.86 -2.06 -11.96
N LEU A 61 2.75 -0.78 -11.60
CA LEU A 61 1.87 0.16 -12.30
C LEU A 61 2.33 0.38 -13.75
N ARG A 62 3.65 0.56 -13.96
CA ARG A 62 4.24 0.72 -15.30
C ARG A 62 4.02 -0.51 -16.18
N ALA A 63 4.27 -1.70 -15.64
CA ALA A 63 4.08 -2.99 -16.31
C ALA A 63 2.62 -3.18 -16.72
N GLY A 64 1.68 -2.94 -15.80
CA GLY A 64 0.24 -2.98 -16.07
C GLY A 64 -0.19 -2.03 -17.20
N GLY A 65 0.28 -0.79 -17.18
CA GLY A 65 0.03 0.18 -18.25
C GLY A 65 0.66 -0.18 -19.60
N SER A 66 1.67 -1.06 -19.60
CA SER A 66 2.36 -1.55 -20.80
C SER A 66 1.88 -2.93 -21.27
N GLY A 67 0.87 -3.52 -20.61
CA GLY A 67 0.42 -4.88 -20.93
C GLY A 67 1.39 -6.00 -20.54
N ILE A 68 2.30 -5.74 -19.59
CA ILE A 68 3.25 -6.73 -19.06
C ILE A 68 2.65 -7.34 -17.78
N PRO A 69 2.32 -8.64 -17.76
CA PRO A 69 1.57 -9.25 -16.65
C PRO A 69 2.41 -9.45 -15.38
N GLY A 70 3.74 -9.39 -15.47
CA GLY A 70 4.65 -9.54 -14.34
C GLY A 70 6.10 -9.31 -14.72
N PHE A 71 6.94 -9.09 -13.72
CA PHE A 71 8.38 -8.87 -13.87
C PHE A 71 9.12 -9.43 -12.66
N TYR A 72 10.43 -9.65 -12.81
CA TYR A 72 11.31 -10.00 -11.69
C TYR A 72 12.07 -8.77 -11.22
N THR A 73 12.24 -8.66 -9.91
CA THR A 73 13.14 -7.70 -9.27
C THR A 73 13.82 -8.34 -8.07
N ILE A 74 15.05 -7.93 -7.77
CA ILE A 74 15.75 -8.35 -6.56
C ILE A 74 15.20 -7.67 -5.30
N THR A 75 14.41 -6.60 -5.45
CA THR A 75 13.82 -5.85 -4.34
C THR A 75 12.92 -6.73 -3.49
N GLY A 76 13.24 -6.86 -2.20
CA GLY A 76 12.51 -7.70 -1.24
C GLY A 76 13.04 -9.13 -1.12
N SER A 77 14.04 -9.54 -1.92
CA SER A 77 14.69 -10.84 -1.78
C SER A 77 15.32 -11.00 -0.38
N GLY A 78 15.09 -12.14 0.26
CA GLY A 78 15.56 -12.43 1.62
C GLY A 78 14.86 -11.62 2.72
N THR A 79 13.66 -11.10 2.45
CA THR A 79 12.84 -10.35 3.42
C THR A 79 11.42 -10.93 3.49
N GLN A 80 10.63 -10.46 4.46
CA GLN A 80 9.22 -10.84 4.59
C GLN A 80 8.37 -10.55 3.34
N VAL A 81 8.80 -9.63 2.46
CA VAL A 81 8.17 -9.38 1.16
C VAL A 81 8.23 -10.62 0.27
N ALA A 82 9.37 -11.31 0.23
CA ALA A 82 9.56 -12.52 -0.56
C ALA A 82 8.96 -13.77 0.12
N GLU A 83 8.91 -13.77 1.45
CA GLU A 83 8.48 -14.93 2.26
C GLU A 83 6.96 -14.95 2.52
N GLY A 84 6.22 -13.92 2.13
CA GLY A 84 4.78 -13.80 2.40
C GLY A 84 4.45 -13.49 3.87
N GLY A 85 5.45 -13.04 4.64
CA GLY A 85 5.33 -12.78 6.08
C GLY A 85 4.71 -11.43 6.45
N LEU A 86 4.40 -10.58 5.47
CA LEU A 86 3.74 -9.30 5.72
C LEU A 86 2.22 -9.52 5.84
N PRO A 87 1.64 -9.34 7.05
CA PRO A 87 0.22 -9.60 7.26
C PRO A 87 -0.64 -8.62 6.46
N TRP A 88 -1.58 -9.17 5.69
CA TRP A 88 -2.71 -8.42 5.14
C TRP A 88 -3.74 -8.36 6.26
N ARG A 89 -3.67 -7.30 7.06
CA ARG A 89 -4.64 -7.01 8.12
C ARG A 89 -5.29 -5.69 7.80
#